data_AF-A0AAW9AFP2-F1
#
_entry.id   AF-A0AAW9AFP2-F1
#
_cell.length_a   1.000
_cell.length_b   1.000
_cell.length_c   1.000
_cell.angle_alpha   90.00
_cell.angle_beta   90.00
_cell.angle_gamma   90.00
#
_symmetry.space_group_name_H-M   'P 1'
#
loop_
_entity.id
_entity.type
_entity.pdbx_description
1 polymer ?
#
loop_
_entity_poly.entity_id
_entity_poly.type
_entity_poly.pdbx_seq_one_letter_code
_entity_poly.pdbx_strand_id
1 'polypeptide(L)'
;MMRQELAINRLNDLDSKGRYVFLHRDLAKIFHEDSTRSLNDSLARLVKTGLLERPARGVYVYGLSKNKNTSKTIELIAIALRRGEYNYVSLESALSSYGVISQIPVDRLTLMTTGAKGTYKTNYGVIEFTHTKRSVSDILSQVITIDRPLRVASKAAALRDLKRVGRNTHLIDMEAMVDD
;
A
#
# COMPACT_ATOMS: atom_id res chain seq x y z
N MET A 1 2.32 -22.99 -20.51
CA MET A 1 2.42 -23.00 -19.04
C MET A 1 3.83 -22.59 -18.68
N MET A 2 3.98 -21.44 -18.04
CA MET A 2 5.25 -20.83 -17.68
C MET A 2 6.15 -21.75 -16.83
N ARG A 3 7.41 -21.87 -17.25
CA ARG A 3 8.48 -22.55 -16.50
C ARG A 3 8.87 -21.75 -15.26
N GLN A 4 9.09 -22.43 -14.14
CA GLN A 4 9.39 -21.78 -12.84
C GLN A 4 10.71 -20.98 -12.88
N GLU A 5 11.73 -21.48 -13.56
CA GLU A 5 13.02 -20.81 -13.74
C GLU A 5 12.87 -19.45 -14.45
N LEU A 6 12.06 -19.41 -15.53
CA LEU A 6 11.75 -18.16 -16.24
C LEU A 6 11.08 -17.13 -15.32
N ALA A 7 10.17 -17.60 -14.46
CA ALA A 7 9.49 -16.75 -13.49
C ALA A 7 10.46 -16.14 -12.49
N ILE A 8 11.36 -16.95 -11.91
CA ILE A 8 12.38 -16.50 -10.96
C ILE A 8 13.29 -15.46 -11.62
N ASN A 9 13.79 -15.74 -12.83
CA ASN A 9 14.69 -14.82 -13.53
C ASN A 9 14.04 -13.45 -13.80
N ARG A 10 12.79 -13.43 -14.29
CA ARG A 10 12.06 -12.17 -14.55
C ARG A 10 11.72 -11.41 -13.27
N LEU A 11 11.30 -12.12 -12.22
CA LEU A 11 10.96 -11.49 -10.94
C LEU A 11 12.22 -10.95 -10.24
N ASN A 12 13.35 -11.64 -10.31
CA ASN A 12 14.64 -11.15 -9.80
C ASN A 12 15.11 -9.89 -10.55
N ASP A 13 15.02 -9.86 -11.89
CA ASP A 13 15.36 -8.67 -12.66
C ASP A 13 14.50 -7.46 -12.26
N LEU A 14 13.19 -7.66 -12.07
CA LEU A 14 12.29 -6.58 -11.62
C LEU A 14 12.55 -6.17 -10.17
N ASP A 15 12.82 -7.11 -9.27
CA ASP A 15 13.15 -6.83 -7.87
C ASP A 15 14.46 -6.05 -7.74
N SER A 16 15.47 -6.35 -8.57
CA SER A 16 16.72 -5.58 -8.63
C SER A 16 16.51 -4.10 -9.01
N LYS A 17 15.40 -3.80 -9.68
CA LYS A 17 14.94 -2.44 -10.04
C LYS A 17 13.95 -1.87 -9.01
N GLY A 18 13.81 -2.52 -7.86
CA GLY A 18 12.92 -2.12 -6.76
C GLY A 18 11.45 -2.49 -6.96
N ARG A 19 11.10 -3.29 -7.98
CA ARG A 19 9.71 -3.67 -8.27
C ARG A 19 9.43 -5.11 -7.88
N TYR A 20 8.71 -5.29 -6.77
CA TYR A 20 8.34 -6.60 -6.23
C TYR A 20 6.86 -6.74 -5.87
N VAL A 21 6.05 -5.71 -6.10
CA VAL A 21 4.59 -5.76 -5.95
C VAL A 21 3.94 -5.59 -7.32
N PHE A 22 3.02 -6.50 -7.64
CA PHE A 22 2.45 -6.62 -8.98
C PHE A 22 0.93 -6.75 -8.93
N LEU A 23 0.28 -6.16 -9.91
CA LEU A 23 -1.10 -6.51 -10.23
C LEU A 23 -1.14 -7.71 -11.17
N HIS A 24 -2.24 -8.44 -11.18
CA HIS A 24 -2.48 -9.52 -12.15
C HIS A 24 -2.19 -9.06 -13.59
N ARG A 25 -2.67 -7.87 -13.97
CA ARG A 25 -2.40 -7.26 -15.28
C ARG A 25 -0.93 -6.93 -15.55
N ASP A 26 -0.12 -6.72 -14.51
CA ASP A 26 1.32 -6.55 -14.66
C ASP A 26 1.97 -7.90 -14.98
N LEU A 27 1.60 -8.93 -14.23
CA LEU A 27 2.11 -10.29 -14.43
C LEU A 27 1.67 -10.85 -15.79
N ALA A 28 0.50 -10.49 -16.29
CA ALA A 28 0.07 -10.83 -17.65
C ALA A 28 1.00 -10.23 -18.74
N LYS A 29 1.57 -9.04 -18.50
CA LYS A 29 2.55 -8.43 -19.40
C LYS A 29 3.94 -9.05 -19.23
N ILE A 30 4.32 -9.35 -17.99
CA ILE A 30 5.61 -9.97 -17.66
C ILE A 30 5.68 -11.40 -18.20
N PHE A 31 4.57 -12.13 -18.22
CA PHE A 31 4.46 -13.51 -18.70
C PHE A 31 3.54 -13.59 -19.92
N HIS A 32 3.86 -12.79 -20.93
CA HIS A 32 3.04 -12.62 -22.13
C HIS A 32 2.91 -13.91 -22.98
N GLU A 33 3.73 -14.93 -22.73
CA GLU A 33 3.65 -16.21 -23.44
C GLU A 33 2.51 -17.12 -22.95
N ASP A 34 2.01 -16.91 -21.73
CA ASP A 34 0.89 -17.68 -21.21
C ASP A 34 -0.44 -17.04 -21.65
N SER A 35 -1.36 -17.84 -22.19
CA SER A 35 -2.79 -17.48 -22.31
C SER A 35 -3.37 -17.08 -20.95
N THR A 36 -4.49 -16.35 -20.92
CA THR A 36 -5.12 -15.91 -19.65
C THR A 36 -5.44 -17.08 -18.71
N ARG A 37 -5.93 -18.21 -19.26
CA ARG A 37 -6.23 -19.41 -18.46
C ARG A 37 -4.95 -20.00 -17.87
N SER A 38 -3.93 -20.21 -18.71
CA SER A 38 -2.65 -20.75 -18.25
C SER A 38 -1.92 -19.82 -17.27
N LEU A 39 -2.11 -18.50 -17.39
CA LEU A 39 -1.55 -17.53 -16.45
C LEU A 39 -2.12 -17.73 -15.04
N ASN A 40 -3.45 -17.87 -14.91
CA ASN A 40 -4.06 -18.06 -13.59
C ASN A 40 -3.56 -19.34 -12.90
N ASP A 41 -3.45 -20.44 -13.64
CA ASP A 41 -2.92 -21.70 -13.13
C ASP A 41 -1.43 -21.58 -12.75
N SER A 42 -0.65 -20.88 -13.59
CA SER A 42 0.75 -20.56 -13.32
C SER A 42 0.91 -19.72 -12.05
N LEU A 43 0.13 -18.66 -11.87
CA LEU A 43 0.16 -17.81 -10.68
C LEU A 43 -0.28 -18.57 -9.43
N ALA A 44 -1.31 -19.42 -9.53
CA ALA A 44 -1.74 -20.27 -8.42
C ALA A 44 -0.62 -21.23 -7.98
N ARG A 45 0.11 -21.82 -8.92
CA ARG A 45 1.29 -22.64 -8.65
C ARG A 45 2.41 -21.83 -7.98
N LEU A 46 2.75 -20.65 -8.49
CA LEU A 46 3.77 -19.79 -7.88
C LEU A 46 3.42 -19.36 -6.46
N VAL A 47 2.12 -19.15 -6.18
CA VAL A 47 1.64 -18.87 -4.82
C VAL A 47 1.79 -20.11 -3.94
N LYS A 48 1.41 -21.29 -4.43
CA LYS A 48 1.56 -22.56 -3.69
C LYS A 48 3.02 -22.85 -3.33
N THR A 49 3.97 -22.49 -4.19
CA THR A 49 5.40 -22.70 -3.93
C THR A 49 6.07 -21.57 -3.14
N GLY A 50 5.33 -20.53 -2.74
CA GLY A 50 5.86 -19.37 -2.01
C GLY A 50 6.71 -18.41 -2.86
N LEU A 51 6.79 -18.60 -4.17
CA LEU A 51 7.48 -17.65 -5.06
C LEU A 51 6.69 -16.35 -5.20
N LEU A 52 5.36 -16.43 -5.14
CA LEU A 52 4.50 -15.27 -4.99
C LEU A 52 3.71 -15.38 -3.70
N GLU A 53 3.45 -14.24 -3.08
CA GLU A 53 2.45 -14.10 -2.03
C GLU A 53 1.26 -13.33 -2.60
N ARG A 54 0.05 -13.61 -2.11
CA ARG A 54 -1.18 -12.96 -2.59
C ARG A 54 -1.86 -12.20 -1.45
N PRO A 55 -1.39 -10.99 -1.10
CA PRO A 55 -1.95 -10.23 0.03
C PRO A 55 -3.39 -9.78 -0.19
N ALA A 56 -3.83 -9.65 -1.44
CA ALA A 56 -5.21 -9.31 -1.79
C ALA A 56 -5.58 -9.86 -3.16
N ARG A 57 -6.88 -9.88 -3.49
CA ARG A 57 -7.36 -10.33 -4.80
C ARG A 57 -6.71 -9.51 -5.93
N GLY A 58 -5.93 -10.17 -6.78
CA GLY A 58 -5.31 -9.54 -7.95
C GLY A 58 -4.03 -8.77 -7.66
N VAL A 59 -3.54 -8.78 -6.40
CA VAL A 59 -2.27 -8.21 -5.99
C VAL A 59 -1.34 -9.34 -5.57
N TYR A 60 -0.09 -9.27 -6.01
CA TYR A 60 0.94 -10.27 -5.75
C TYR A 60 2.22 -9.59 -5.27
N VAL A 61 2.92 -10.23 -4.34
CA VAL A 61 4.25 -9.81 -3.87
C VAL A 61 5.25 -10.90 -4.21
N TYR A 62 6.43 -10.52 -4.68
CA TYR A 62 7.50 -11.48 -4.92
C TYR A 62 8.04 -12.02 -3.60
N GLY A 63 7.80 -13.31 -3.34
CA GLY A 63 8.06 -13.94 -2.05
C GLY A 63 9.55 -14.09 -1.71
N LEU A 64 10.45 -13.97 -2.69
CA LEU A 64 11.90 -14.01 -2.47
C LEU A 64 12.56 -12.62 -2.42
N SER A 65 11.79 -11.54 -2.56
CA SER A 65 12.35 -10.19 -2.47
C SER A 65 12.90 -9.92 -1.07
N LYS A 66 14.13 -9.40 -1.01
CA LYS A 66 14.75 -8.97 0.25
C LYS A 66 14.01 -7.78 0.89
N ASN A 67 13.24 -7.04 0.09
CA ASN A 67 12.53 -5.84 0.52
C ASN A 67 11.13 -6.13 1.10
N LYS A 68 10.61 -7.36 0.95
CA LYS A 68 9.20 -7.65 1.27
C LYS A 68 8.84 -7.42 2.74
N ASN A 69 9.76 -7.58 3.67
CA ASN A 69 9.50 -7.38 5.10
C ASN A 69 9.76 -5.94 5.59
N THR A 70 9.92 -4.99 4.67
CA THR A 70 10.07 -3.57 5.02
C THR A 70 8.70 -2.89 5.20
N SER A 71 8.68 -1.76 5.93
CA SER A 71 7.49 -0.92 6.08
C SER A 71 6.96 -0.36 4.74
N LYS A 72 7.80 -0.33 3.69
CA LYS A 72 7.40 0.12 2.34
C LYS A 72 6.44 -0.87 1.65
N THR A 73 6.44 -2.15 2.01
CA THR A 73 5.66 -3.18 1.30
C THR A 73 4.15 -2.97 1.42
N ILE A 74 3.64 -2.70 2.63
CA ILE A 74 2.20 -2.46 2.84
C ILE A 74 1.72 -1.23 2.05
N GLU A 75 2.55 -0.19 1.93
CA GLU A 75 2.24 0.98 1.12
C GLU A 75 2.23 0.67 -0.39
N LEU A 76 3.18 -0.13 -0.87
CA LEU A 76 3.20 -0.58 -2.27
C LEU A 76 1.99 -1.45 -2.62
N ILE A 77 1.55 -2.31 -1.69
CA ILE A 77 0.31 -3.08 -1.82
C ILE A 77 -0.89 -2.13 -1.90
N ALA A 78 -0.94 -1.10 -1.05
CA ALA A 78 -2.00 -0.10 -1.08
C ALA A 78 -2.04 0.66 -2.41
N ILE A 79 -0.87 1.08 -2.93
CA ILE A 79 -0.74 1.70 -4.25
C ILE A 79 -1.26 0.77 -5.35
N ALA A 80 -0.94 -0.53 -5.28
CA ALA A 80 -1.45 -1.51 -6.23
C ALA A 80 -2.99 -1.63 -6.17
N LEU A 81 -3.56 -1.73 -4.96
CA LEU A 81 -5.00 -1.85 -4.71
C LEU A 81 -5.82 -0.65 -5.20
N ARG A 82 -5.19 0.52 -5.30
CA ARG A 82 -5.82 1.78 -5.74
C ARG A 82 -5.04 2.43 -6.87
N ARG A 83 -4.42 1.63 -7.75
CA ARG A 83 -3.65 2.16 -8.87
C ARG A 83 -4.56 2.95 -9.81
N GLY A 84 -4.19 4.20 -10.08
CA GLY A 84 -4.98 5.15 -10.87
C GLY A 84 -5.69 6.21 -10.01
N GLU A 85 -5.75 5.99 -8.69
CA GLU A 85 -6.31 6.92 -7.73
C GLU A 85 -5.20 7.65 -6.98
N TYR A 86 -5.54 8.81 -6.42
CA TYR A 86 -4.65 9.52 -5.52
C TYR A 86 -4.85 9.00 -4.09
N ASN A 87 -3.77 8.54 -3.46
CA ASN A 87 -3.77 7.93 -2.14
C ASN A 87 -2.68 8.59 -1.28
N TYR A 88 -2.98 8.84 -0.01
CA TYR A 88 -2.01 9.39 0.93
C TYR A 88 -2.24 8.87 2.35
N VAL A 89 -1.17 8.73 3.12
CA VAL A 89 -1.23 8.35 4.54
C VAL A 89 -1.83 9.51 5.32
N SER A 90 -2.86 9.24 6.12
CA SER A 90 -3.57 10.24 6.92
C SER A 90 -4.06 9.62 8.23
N LEU A 91 -4.98 10.29 8.93
CA LEU A 91 -5.64 9.79 10.13
C LEU A 91 -4.62 9.35 11.21
N GLU A 92 -4.88 8.23 11.88
CA GLU A 92 -4.04 7.70 12.95
C GLU A 92 -2.62 7.38 12.47
N SER A 93 -2.46 6.82 11.26
CA SER A 93 -1.14 6.42 10.76
C SER A 93 -0.23 7.62 10.51
N ALA A 94 -0.77 8.73 9.98
CA ALA A 94 0.00 9.95 9.80
C ALA A 94 0.32 10.62 11.14
N LEU A 95 -0.69 10.81 12.01
CA LEU A 95 -0.48 11.43 13.31
C LEU A 95 0.55 10.67 14.16
N SER A 96 0.53 9.34 14.12
CA SER A 96 1.52 8.56 14.84
C SER A 96 2.93 8.67 14.25
N SER A 97 3.05 8.79 12.92
CA SER A 97 4.37 9.05 12.30
C SER A 97 4.99 10.39 12.73
N TYR A 98 4.17 11.32 13.26
CA TYR A 98 4.59 12.59 13.85
C TYR A 98 4.72 12.54 15.39
N GLY A 99 4.52 11.39 16.03
CA GLY A 99 4.52 11.28 17.49
C GLY A 99 3.29 11.87 18.18
N VAL A 100 2.28 12.33 17.44
CA VAL A 100 1.07 12.98 18.00
C VAL A 100 0.14 12.00 18.71
N ILE A 101 0.19 10.72 18.36
CA ILE A 101 -0.51 9.65 19.09
C ILE A 101 0.48 8.56 19.49
N SER A 102 0.49 8.20 20.78
CA SER A 102 1.48 7.28 21.38
C SER A 102 1.11 5.80 21.24
N GLN A 103 -0.12 5.47 20.83
CA GLN A 103 -0.59 4.09 20.65
C GLN A 103 -1.30 3.92 19.30
N ILE A 104 -0.77 3.03 18.46
CA ILE A 104 -1.43 2.59 17.22
C ILE A 104 -1.87 1.13 17.40
N PRO A 105 -2.98 0.69 16.79
CA PRO A 105 -3.09 -0.71 16.40
C PRO A 105 -1.87 -1.05 15.52
N VAL A 106 -0.94 -1.85 16.06
CA VAL A 106 0.41 -2.12 15.52
C VAL A 106 0.43 -2.57 14.05
N ASP A 107 -0.71 -3.03 13.53
CA ASP A 107 -0.83 -3.58 12.18
C ASP A 107 -1.86 -2.85 11.29
N ARG A 108 -1.98 -1.52 11.36
CA ARG A 108 -2.94 -0.77 10.51
C ARG A 108 -2.35 0.44 9.79
N LEU A 109 -2.44 0.42 8.47
CA LEU A 109 -2.19 1.57 7.59
C LEU A 109 -3.52 2.23 7.21
N THR A 110 -3.71 3.46 7.66
CA THR A 110 -4.89 4.29 7.38
C THR A 110 -4.57 5.30 6.26
N LEU A 111 -5.40 5.29 5.23
CA LEU A 111 -5.21 6.03 4.00
C LEU A 111 -6.46 6.80 3.64
N MET A 112 -6.26 7.99 3.09
CA MET A 112 -7.29 8.72 2.38
C MET A 112 -7.11 8.50 0.87
N THR A 113 -8.21 8.33 0.13
CA THR A 113 -8.19 8.00 -1.30
C THR A 113 -9.26 8.74 -2.08
N THR A 114 -8.97 9.12 -3.33
CA THR A 114 -9.99 9.59 -4.29
C THR A 114 -10.86 8.45 -4.81
N GLY A 115 -10.38 7.20 -4.72
CA GLY A 115 -11.11 6.02 -5.15
C GLY A 115 -12.11 5.49 -4.11
N ALA A 116 -12.59 4.27 -4.34
CA ALA A 116 -13.53 3.61 -3.44
C ALA A 116 -12.90 3.32 -2.05
N LYS A 117 -13.69 3.53 -0.99
CA LYS A 117 -13.34 3.09 0.37
C LYS A 117 -13.20 1.56 0.46
N GLY A 118 -12.49 1.05 1.46
CA GLY A 118 -12.40 -0.40 1.70
C GLY A 118 -11.30 -0.79 2.68
N THR A 119 -11.45 -1.96 3.30
CA THR A 119 -10.48 -2.51 4.25
C THR A 119 -9.96 -3.85 3.75
N TYR A 120 -8.65 -4.04 3.79
CA TYR A 120 -7.97 -5.23 3.31
C TYR A 120 -7.08 -5.78 4.42
N LYS A 121 -7.42 -6.96 4.93
CA LYS A 121 -6.54 -7.71 5.84
C LYS A 121 -5.52 -8.46 4.99
N THR A 122 -4.25 -8.24 5.24
CA THR A 122 -3.15 -8.86 4.51
C THR A 122 -2.13 -9.44 5.50
N ASN A 123 -1.23 -10.29 5.02
CA ASN A 123 -0.12 -10.78 5.83
C ASN A 123 0.94 -9.70 6.14
N TYR A 124 0.77 -8.48 5.62
CA TYR A 124 1.61 -7.31 5.88
C TYR A 124 0.94 -6.28 6.80
N GLY A 125 -0.24 -6.60 7.35
CA GLY A 125 -1.08 -5.70 8.12
C GLY A 125 -2.40 -5.36 7.42
N VAL A 126 -3.18 -4.50 8.05
CA VAL A 126 -4.49 -4.04 7.60
C VAL A 126 -4.34 -2.72 6.85
N ILE A 127 -4.81 -2.69 5.60
CA ILE A 127 -4.89 -1.46 4.81
C ILE A 127 -6.33 -0.96 4.86
N GLU A 128 -6.52 0.29 5.27
CA GLU A 128 -7.82 0.92 5.34
C GLU A 128 -7.88 2.18 4.49
N PHE A 129 -8.74 2.16 3.47
CA PHE A 129 -8.99 3.29 2.60
C PHE A 129 -10.28 4.00 3.01
N THR A 130 -10.16 5.30 3.28
CA THR A 130 -11.29 6.20 3.46
C THR A 130 -11.42 7.14 2.28
N HIS A 131 -12.60 7.16 1.66
CA HIS A 131 -12.86 8.01 0.51
C HIS A 131 -12.87 9.51 0.90
N THR A 132 -12.28 10.33 0.04
CA THR A 132 -12.34 11.79 0.09
C THR A 132 -12.88 12.35 -1.22
N LYS A 133 -13.72 13.38 -1.12
CA LYS A 133 -14.21 14.16 -2.26
C LYS A 133 -13.30 15.33 -2.63
N ARG A 134 -12.18 15.51 -1.91
CA ARG A 134 -11.22 16.59 -2.18
C ARG A 134 -10.58 16.40 -3.55
N SER A 135 -10.34 17.51 -4.24
CA SER A 135 -9.62 17.46 -5.51
C SER A 135 -8.17 17.02 -5.30
N VAL A 136 -7.54 16.49 -6.35
CA VAL A 136 -6.11 16.13 -6.29
C VAL A 136 -5.25 17.36 -5.96
N SER A 137 -5.62 18.55 -6.45
CA SER A 137 -4.90 19.80 -6.15
C SER A 137 -4.97 20.15 -4.66
N ASP A 138 -6.14 20.03 -4.03
CA ASP A 138 -6.30 20.28 -2.58
C ASP A 138 -5.52 19.27 -1.75
N ILE A 139 -5.43 18.02 -2.21
CA ILE A 139 -4.65 17.00 -1.51
C ILE A 139 -3.16 17.33 -1.62
N LEU A 140 -2.68 17.69 -2.81
CA LEU A 140 -1.26 18.00 -3.07
C LEU A 140 -0.74 19.15 -2.23
N SER A 141 -1.57 20.15 -1.91
CA SER A 141 -1.19 21.28 -1.04
C SER A 141 -1.09 20.93 0.44
N GLN A 142 -1.49 19.72 0.83
CA GLN A 142 -1.64 19.30 2.23
C GLN A 142 -0.87 18.04 2.58
N VAL A 143 -0.11 17.52 1.62
CA VAL A 143 0.74 16.34 1.80
C VAL A 143 2.21 16.73 1.66
N ILE A 144 3.06 16.11 2.45
CA ILE A 144 4.50 16.28 2.40
C ILE A 144 5.13 15.12 1.60
N THR A 145 6.25 15.43 0.94
CA THR A 145 7.06 14.44 0.24
C THR A 145 8.18 13.98 1.17
N ILE A 146 8.26 12.67 1.39
CA ILE A 146 9.29 12.00 2.19
C ILE A 146 9.75 10.74 1.45
N ASP A 147 10.86 10.12 1.86
CA ASP A 147 11.36 8.86 1.25
C ASP A 147 10.46 7.66 1.57
N ARG A 148 9.23 7.67 1.05
CA ARG A 148 8.22 6.63 1.19
C ARG A 148 7.43 6.47 -0.11
N PRO A 149 6.88 5.27 -0.37
CA PRO A 149 6.00 5.05 -1.52
C PRO A 149 4.77 5.98 -1.54
N LEU A 150 4.13 6.20 -0.39
CA LEU A 150 2.98 7.10 -0.26
C LEU A 150 3.40 8.42 0.41
N ARG A 151 2.85 9.53 -0.10
CA ARG A 151 2.93 10.82 0.59
C ARG A 151 2.12 10.79 1.88
N VAL A 152 2.50 11.64 2.83
CA VAL A 152 1.87 11.72 4.16
C VAL A 152 1.18 13.07 4.30
N ALA A 153 -0.03 13.10 4.84
CA ALA A 153 -0.73 14.33 5.18
C ALA A 153 0.05 15.12 6.23
N SER A 154 0.12 16.44 6.14
CA SER A 154 0.65 17.27 7.23
C SER A 154 -0.10 17.00 8.55
N LYS A 155 0.49 17.33 9.71
CA LYS A 155 -0.15 17.18 11.03
C LYS A 155 -1.58 17.76 11.03
N ALA A 156 -1.72 19.00 10.57
CA ALA A 156 -3.02 19.69 10.49
C ALA A 156 -4.00 18.99 9.54
N ALA A 157 -3.53 18.49 8.39
CA ALA A 157 -4.37 17.79 7.44
C ALA A 157 -4.83 16.41 7.97
N ALA A 158 -3.93 15.67 8.61
CA ALA A 158 -4.22 14.39 9.25
C ALA A 158 -5.25 14.54 10.38
N LEU A 159 -5.07 15.54 11.26
CA LEU A 159 -6.03 15.86 12.32
C LEU A 159 -7.41 16.23 11.78
N ARG A 160 -7.45 17.09 10.76
CA ARG A 160 -8.70 17.49 10.12
C ARG A 160 -9.39 16.30 9.46
N ASP A 161 -8.64 15.45 8.77
CA ASP A 161 -9.18 14.24 8.17
C ASP A 161 -9.76 13.30 9.24
N LEU A 162 -9.06 13.11 10.37
CA LEU A 162 -9.48 12.31 11.52
C LEU A 162 -10.80 12.82 12.12
N LYS A 163 -10.92 14.13 12.34
CA LYS A 163 -12.17 14.76 12.81
C LYS A 163 -13.31 14.57 11.81
N ARG A 164 -13.05 14.79 10.51
CA ARG A 164 -14.06 14.66 9.43
C ARG A 164 -14.66 13.26 9.37
N VAL A 165 -13.85 12.23 9.60
CA VAL A 165 -14.31 10.83 9.53
C VAL A 165 -14.91 10.32 10.84
N GLY A 166 -15.00 11.17 11.87
CA GLY A 166 -15.61 10.83 13.16
C GLY A 166 -14.79 9.86 14.01
N ARG A 167 -13.45 9.86 13.87
CA ARG A 167 -12.56 9.00 14.67
C ARG A 167 -12.29 9.63 16.03
N ASN A 168 -11.90 8.78 16.99
CA ASN A 168 -11.61 9.22 18.35
C ASN A 168 -10.36 10.10 18.39
N THR A 169 -10.49 11.28 19.01
CA THR A 169 -9.43 12.27 19.15
C THR A 169 -8.76 12.29 20.53
N HIS A 170 -9.19 11.45 21.48
CA HIS A 170 -8.75 11.52 22.88
C HIS A 170 -7.26 11.20 23.09
N LEU A 171 -6.64 10.47 22.16
CA LEU A 171 -5.24 10.08 22.24
C LEU A 171 -4.29 11.10 21.59
N ILE A 172 -4.82 12.22 21.10
CA ILE A 172 -4.01 13.26 20.46
C ILE A 172 -3.33 14.08 21.54
N ASP A 173 -2.00 14.08 21.48
CA ASP A 173 -1.18 15.06 22.16
C ASP A 173 -1.23 16.38 21.38
N MET A 174 -1.89 17.38 21.96
CA MET A 174 -2.05 18.70 21.35
C MET A 174 -0.76 19.53 21.42
N GLU A 175 0.19 19.21 22.31
CA GLU A 175 1.50 19.87 22.35
C GLU A 175 2.34 19.43 21.15
N ALA A 176 2.33 18.12 20.84
CA ALA A 176 3.00 17.56 19.65
C ALA A 176 2.43 18.05 18.31
N MET A 177 1.25 18.70 18.32
CA MET A 177 0.63 19.31 17.14
C MET A 177 1.23 20.66 16.75
N VAL A 178 1.92 21.33 17.68
CA VAL A 178 2.64 22.57 17.40
C VAL A 178 3.93 22.21 16.67
N ASP A 179 4.21 22.91 15.56
CA ASP A 179 5.50 22.82 14.89
C ASP A 179 6.42 23.87 15.53
N ASP A 180 7.64 23.48 15.93
CA ASP A 180 8.68 24.40 16.42
C ASP A 180 9.06 25.45 15.36
#